data_AF-B1I266-F1
#
_entry.id   AF-B1I266-F1
#
_cell.length_a   1.000
_cell.length_b   1.000
_cell.length_c   1.000
_cell.angle_alpha   90.00
_cell.angle_beta   90.00
_cell.angle_gamma   90.00
#
_symmetry.space_group_name_H-M   'P 1'
#
loop_
_entity.id
_entity.type
_entity.pdbx_description
1 polymer ?
#
loop_
_entity_poly.entity_id
_entity_poly.type
_entity_poly.pdbx_seq_one_letter_code
_entity_poly.pdbx_strand_id
1 'polypeptide(L)' 'MDYLITWVEGDEVEYRFIPADELPQVLEAEKNYIVIPLHN' A
#
# COMPACT_ATOMS: atom_id res chain seq x y z
N MET A 1 4.81 -12.93 -2.07
CA MET A 1 5.64 -11.80 -1.62
C MET A 1 4.65 -10.72 -1.30
N ASP A 2 4.70 -10.24 -0.07
CA ASP A 2 3.66 -9.37 0.45
C ASP A 2 4.22 -7.96 0.53
N TYR A 3 3.34 -6.96 0.49
CA TYR A 3 3.71 -5.56 0.56
C TYR A 3 3.05 -4.93 1.77
N LEU A 4 3.80 -4.08 2.47
CA LEU A 4 3.21 -3.05 3.31
C LEU A 4 3.01 -1.82 2.43
N ILE A 5 1.75 -1.39 2.32
CA ILE A 5 1.41 -0.11 1.70
C ILE A 5 0.97 0.86 2.78
N THR A 6 1.36 2.13 2.63
CA THR A 6 0.87 3.23 3.49
C THR A 6 0.50 4.43 2.64
N TRP A 7 -0.57 5.13 3.01
CA TRP A 7 -0.98 6.39 2.37
C TRP A 7 -1.54 7.35 3.41
N VAL A 8 -1.78 8.61 3.01
CA VAL A 8 -2.41 9.62 3.85
C VAL A 8 -3.86 9.76 3.42
N GLU A 9 -4.77 9.77 4.40
CA GLU A 9 -6.19 10.06 4.22
C GLU A 9 -6.56 11.19 5.19
N GLY A 10 -6.80 12.39 4.67
CA GLY A 10 -6.94 13.59 5.51
C GLY A 10 -5.68 13.88 6.34
N ASP A 11 -5.83 13.86 7.66
CA ASP A 11 -4.74 14.07 8.63
C ASP A 11 -4.18 12.75 9.20
N GLU A 12 -4.67 11.60 8.73
CA GLU A 12 -4.32 10.27 9.23
C GLU A 12 -3.43 9.48 8.26
N VAL A 13 -2.60 8.59 8.81
CA VAL A 13 -1.77 7.66 8.03
C VAL A 13 -2.43 6.28 8.09
N GLU A 14 -2.81 5.79 6.93
CA GLU A 14 -3.41 4.48 6.75
C GLU A 14 -2.38 3.45 6.27
N TYR A 15 -2.60 2.17 6.58
CA TYR A 15 -1.74 1.09 6.11
C TYR A 15 -2.49 -0.21 5.83
N ARG A 16 -1.92 -1.03 4.94
CA ARG A 16 -2.43 -2.37 4.64
C ARG A 16 -1.32 -3.33 4.22
N PHE A 17 -1.47 -4.60 4.59
CA PHE A 17 -0.67 -5.71 4.08
C PHE A 17 -1.39 -6.34 2.89
N ILE A 18 -0.70 -6.46 1.74
CA ILE A 18 -1.32 -6.89 0.48
C ILE A 18 -0.42 -7.88 -0.26
N PRO A 19 -0.96 -9.01 -0.74
CA PRO A 19 -0.27 -9.91 -1.66
C PRO A 19 0.15 -9.23 -2.98
N ALA A 20 1.22 -9.69 -3.62
CA ALA A 20 1.73 -9.10 -4.86
C ALA A 20 0.72 -9.02 -6.01
N ASP A 21 -0.16 -10.00 -6.13
CA ASP A 21 -1.19 -10.11 -7.16
C ASP A 21 -2.37 -9.15 -6.95
N GLU A 22 -2.57 -8.69 -5.72
CA GLU A 22 -3.63 -7.72 -5.36
C GLU A 22 -3.14 -6.26 -5.42
N LEU A 23 -1.82 -6.01 -5.38
CA LEU A 23 -1.24 -4.67 -5.35
C LEU A 23 -1.78 -3.71 -6.44
N PRO A 24 -1.92 -4.11 -7.73
CA PRO A 24 -2.43 -3.21 -8.77
C PRO A 24 -3.87 -2.78 -8.58
N GLN A 25 -4.65 -3.53 -7.79
CA GLN A 25 -6.07 -3.27 -7.57
C GLN A 25 -6.30 -2.22 -6.47
N VAL A 26 -5.28 -1.91 -5.67
CA VAL A 26 -5.38 -1.03 -4.49
C VAL A 26 -4.74 0.34 -4.72
N LEU A 27 -3.83 0.45 -5.70
CA LEU A 27 -3.16 1.72 -6.00
C LEU A 27 -4.07 2.63 -6.82
N GLU A 28 -4.51 3.73 -6.21
CA GLU A 28 -5.25 4.80 -6.87
C GLU A 28 -4.28 5.84 -7.46
N ALA A 29 -4.50 6.29 -8.71
CA ALA A 29 -3.57 7.19 -9.40
C ALA A 29 -3.43 8.57 -8.74
N GLU A 30 -4.41 8.99 -7.96
CA GLU A 30 -4.47 10.29 -7.27
C GLU A 30 -3.88 10.25 -5.85
N LYS A 31 -3.54 9.07 -5.33
CA LYS A 31 -2.98 8.89 -3.99
C LYS A 31 -1.47 8.65 -4.04
N ASN A 32 -0.79 9.18 -3.03
CA ASN A 32 0.63 8.92 -2.81
C ASN A 32 0.79 7.74 -1.85
N TYR A 33 1.48 6.71 -2.30
CA TYR A 33 1.75 5.52 -1.50
C TYR A 33 3.25 5.36 -1.22
N ILE A 34 3.57 4.88 -0.02
CA ILE A 34 4.86 4.24 0.24
C ILE A 34 4.60 2.74 0.18
N VAL A 35 5.32 2.04 -0.70
CA VAL A 35 5.18 0.60 -0.94
C VAL A 35 6.48 -0.07 -0.57
N ILE A 36 6.45 -0.98 0.40
CA ILE A 36 7.62 -1.69 0.90
C ILE A 36 7.40 -3.19 0.73
N PRO A 37 8.28 -3.90 0.01
CA PRO A 37 8.23 -5.35 -0.04
C PRO A 37 8.58 -5.95 1.32
N LEU A 38 7.80 -6.94 1.74
CA LEU A 38 8.04 -7.72 2.94
C LEU A 38 8.69 -9.04 2.55
N HIS A 39 9.88 -9.26 3.09
CA HIS A 39 10.57 -10.54 3.02
C HIS A 39 10.24 -11.31 4.29
N ASN A 40 9.49 -12.41 4.16
CA ASN A 40 9.48 -13.46 5.18
C ASN A 40 10.71 -14.35 5.01
#